data_AF-F4GWU2-F1
#
_entry.id   AF-F4GWU2-F1
#
_cell.length_a   1.000
_cell.length_b   1.000
_cell.length_c   1.000
_cell.angle_alpha   90.00
_cell.angle_beta   90.00
_cell.angle_gamma   90.00
#
_symmetry.space_group_name_H-M   'P 1'
#
loop_
_entity.id
_entity.type
_entity.pdbx_description
1 polymer ?
#
loop_
_entity_poly.entity_id
_entity_poly.type
_entity_poly.pdbx_seq_one_letter_code
_entity_poly.pdbx_strand_id
1 'polypeptide(L)' 'MSDSKTINLVDLAPGMCVSLADGAIAEVVENPQDGSWLICRYLSHPTMPELVTSREHPIFATDIEGIVQ' A
#
# COMPACT_ATOMS: atom_id res chain seq x y z
N MET A 1 19.16 12.81 -10.61
CA MET A 1 19.20 11.34 -10.48
C MET A 1 18.09 10.99 -9.53
N SER A 2 16.92 10.65 -10.08
CA SER A 2 15.81 10.20 -9.23
C SER A 2 16.16 8.78 -8.83
N ASP A 3 16.51 8.56 -7.56
CA ASP A 3 16.55 7.25 -6.94
C ASP A 3 15.18 6.61 -7.15
N SER A 4 15.00 5.88 -8.25
CA SER A 4 13.92 4.92 -8.39
C SER A 4 14.24 3.83 -7.39
N LYS A 5 13.86 4.07 -6.13
CA LYS A 5 13.97 3.10 -5.07
C LYS A 5 12.96 2.01 -5.41
N THR A 6 13.38 1.01 -6.17
CA THR A 6 12.57 -0.17 -6.44
C THR A 6 12.18 -0.76 -5.10
N ILE A 7 10.90 -0.68 -4.76
CA ILE A 7 10.38 -1.23 -3.52
C ILE A 7 10.19 -2.73 -3.73
N ASN A 8 10.85 -3.52 -2.90
CA ASN A 8 10.55 -4.94 -2.84
C ASN A 8 9.33 -5.16 -1.97
N LEU A 9 8.18 -5.42 -2.60
CA LEU A 9 6.93 -5.67 -1.89
C LEU A 9 6.98 -6.91 -1.02
N VAL A 10 7.86 -7.88 -1.34
CA VAL A 10 8.05 -9.11 -0.55
C VAL A 10 8.62 -8.80 0.84
N ASP A 11 9.41 -7.72 0.97
CA ASP A 11 10.03 -7.34 2.24
C ASP A 11 9.11 -6.46 3.11
N LEU A 12 7.90 -6.15 2.64
CA LEU A 12 6.94 -5.37 3.41
C LEU A 12 6.34 -6.18 4.55
N ALA A 13 6.44 -5.63 5.75
CA ALA A 13 5.86 -6.22 6.95
C ALA A 13 4.49 -5.61 7.28
N PRO A 14 3.59 -6.35 7.93
CA PRO A 14 2.41 -5.78 8.56
C PRO A 14 2.74 -4.58 9.46
N GLY A 15 1.92 -3.53 9.38
CA GLY A 15 2.11 -2.25 10.07
C GLY A 15 2.87 -1.20 9.26
N MET A 16 3.48 -1.57 8.12
CA MET A 16 4.12 -0.60 7.23
C MET A 16 3.07 0.18 6.44
N CYS A 17 3.32 1.46 6.18
CA CYS A 17 2.43 2.30 5.36
C CYS A 17 2.97 2.40 3.93
N VAL A 18 2.10 2.20 2.95
CA VAL A 18 2.39 2.37 1.52
C VAL A 18 1.57 3.52 0.95
N SER A 19 2.17 4.25 0.02
CA SER A 19 1.48 5.25 -0.79
C SER A 19 1.10 4.64 -2.12
N LEU A 20 -0.15 4.89 -2.53
CA LEU A 20 -0.68 4.44 -3.81
C LEU A 20 -0.57 5.53 -4.86
N ALA A 21 -0.58 5.12 -6.13
CA ALA A 21 -0.47 6.01 -7.29
C ALA A 21 -1.64 7.00 -7.43
N ASP A 22 -2.77 6.74 -6.78
CA ASP A 22 -3.92 7.65 -6.71
C ASP A 22 -3.82 8.68 -5.56
N GLY A 23 -2.73 8.64 -4.79
CA GLY A 23 -2.49 9.49 -3.63
C GLY A 23 -3.12 8.98 -2.32
N ALA A 24 -3.72 7.79 -2.31
CA ALA A 24 -4.15 7.14 -1.08
C ALA A 24 -2.97 6.61 -0.27
N ILE A 25 -3.18 6.45 1.03
CA ILE A 25 -2.23 5.83 1.95
C ILE A 25 -2.92 4.64 2.59
N ALA A 26 -2.24 3.50 2.58
CA ALA A 26 -2.73 2.26 3.17
C ALA A 26 -1.68 1.62 4.08
N GLU A 27 -2.13 1.00 5.16
CA GLU A 27 -1.30 0.21 6.07
C GLU A 27 -1.35 -1.26 5.63
N VAL A 28 -0.20 -1.90 5.49
CA VAL A 28 -0.10 -3.34 5.23
C VAL A 28 -0.61 -4.09 6.45
N VAL A 29 -1.60 -4.95 6.27
CA VAL A 29 -2.14 -5.83 7.32
C VAL A 29 -1.60 -7.23 7.17
N GLU A 30 -1.51 -7.72 5.93
CA GLU A 30 -0.93 -9.03 5.62
C GLU A 30 -0.20 -8.97 4.28
N ASN A 31 0.93 -9.67 4.20
CA ASN A 31 1.72 -9.81 2.99
C ASN A 31 1.84 -11.31 2.64
N PRO A 32 1.20 -11.78 1.55
CA PRO A 32 1.36 -13.14 1.04
C PRO A 32 2.78 -13.48 0.56
N GLN A 33 3.65 -12.47 0.41
CA GLN A 33 5.03 -12.58 -0.09
C GLN A 33 5.12 -13.09 -1.54
N ASP A 34 4.05 -12.92 -2.32
CA ASP A 34 4.00 -13.29 -3.75
C ASP A 34 4.46 -12.16 -4.70
N GLY A 35 4.62 -10.94 -4.17
CA GLY A 35 5.02 -9.76 -4.93
C GLY A 35 3.96 -9.22 -5.89
N SER A 36 2.73 -9.72 -5.85
CA SER A 36 1.63 -9.35 -6.75
C SER A 36 0.59 -8.47 -6.06
N TRP A 37 0.29 -8.71 -4.79
CA TRP A 37 -0.70 -7.95 -4.02
C TRP A 37 -0.43 -8.04 -2.52
N LEU A 38 -1.00 -7.08 -1.78
CA LEU A 38 -0.94 -7.02 -0.33
C LEU A 38 -2.36 -6.85 0.22
N ILE A 39 -2.59 -7.36 1.42
CA ILE A 39 -3.80 -7.01 2.16
C ILE A 39 -3.49 -5.76 2.97
N CYS A 40 -4.20 -4.67 2.68
CA CYS A 40 -3.97 -3.39 3.32
C CYS A 40 -5.28 -2.78 3.83
N ARG A 41 -5.17 -1.88 4.80
CA ARG A 41 -6.26 -1.05 5.29
C ARG A 41 -5.97 0.40 4.93
N TYR A 42 -6.91 1.06 4.24
CA TYR A 42 -6.77 2.48 3.91
C TYR A 42 -6.71 3.34 5.18
N LEU A 43 -5.70 4.21 5.26
CA LEU A 43 -5.58 5.23 6.30
C LEU A 43 -6.08 6.58 5.81
N SER A 44 -5.92 6.84 4.51
CA SER A 44 -6.39 8.05 3.84
C SER A 44 -6.68 7.75 2.39
N HIS A 45 -7.74 8.34 1.84
CA HIS A 45 -8.05 8.28 0.42
C HIS A 45 -8.60 9.63 -0.05
N PRO A 46 -8.00 10.28 -1.07
CA PRO A 46 -8.35 11.66 -1.43
C PRO A 46 -9.76 11.80 -2.02
N THR A 47 -10.22 10.79 -2.77
CA THR A 47 -11.50 10.80 -3.49
C THR A 47 -12.58 9.91 -2.88
N MET A 48 -12.22 8.95 -2.01
CA MET A 48 -13.12 7.93 -1.46
C MET A 48 -12.88 7.73 0.06
N PRO A 49 -13.19 8.72 0.90
CA PRO A 49 -12.94 8.65 2.35
C PRO A 49 -13.65 7.46 3.03
N GLU A 50 -14.72 6.92 2.46
CA GLU A 50 -15.43 5.73 2.94
C GLU A 50 -14.55 4.46 2.97
N LEU A 51 -13.51 4.39 2.14
CA LEU A 51 -12.56 3.27 2.12
C LEU A 51 -11.71 3.22 3.39
N VAL A 52 -11.45 4.36 4.04
CA VAL A 52 -10.70 4.43 5.30
C VAL A 52 -11.44 3.73 6.43
N THR A 53 -12.77 3.81 6.43
CA THR A 53 -13.63 3.12 7.41
C THR A 53 -13.98 1.68 7.03
N SER A 54 -13.55 1.25 5.84
CA SER A 54 -13.85 -0.09 5.35
C SER A 54 -12.90 -1.13 5.94
N ARG A 55 -13.17 -2.40 5.64
CA ARG A 55 -12.32 -3.52 6.07
C ARG A 55 -11.00 -3.51 5.28
N GLU A 56 -10.20 -4.54 5.49
CA GLU A 56 -9.00 -4.78 4.71
C GLU A 56 -9.34 -5.04 3.24
N HIS A 57 -8.53 -4.48 2.34
CA HIS A 57 -8.68 -4.58 0.90
C HIS A 57 -7.40 -5.12 0.27
N PRO A 58 -7.51 -5.97 -0.76
CA PRO A 58 -6.37 -6.33 -1.58
C PRO A 58 -5.93 -5.11 -2.40
N ILE A 59 -4.66 -4.75 -2.31
CA ILE A 59 -4.02 -3.70 -3.11
C ILE A 59 -3.00 -4.36 -4.03
N PHE A 60 -3.06 -4.05 -5.31
CA PHE A 60 -2.13 -4.60 -6.28
C PHE A 60 -0.77 -3.90 -6.20
N ALA A 61 0.27 -4.69 -6.46
CA ALA A 61 1.65 -4.21 -6.56
C ALA A 61 1.81 -3.02 -7.52
N THR A 62 1.03 -3.01 -8.61
CA THR A 62 1.05 -1.97 -9.64
C THR A 62 0.48 -0.63 -9.18
N ASP A 63 -0.35 -0.65 -8.13
CA ASP A 63 -0.98 0.56 -7.59
C ASP A 63 -0.12 1.19 -6.50
N ILE A 64 0.90 0.48 -6.00
CA ILE A 64 1.81 0.96 -4.96
C ILE A 64 2.93 1.77 -5.61
N GLU A 65 3.02 3.04 -5.23
CA GLU A 65 4.06 3.96 -5.67
C GLU A 65 5.25 4.00 -4.71
N GLY A 66 4.99 3.82 -3.41
CA GLY A 66 5.94 4.18 -2.36
C GLY A 66 5.69 3.51 -1.02
N ILE A 67 6.70 3.59 -0.14
CA ILE A 67 6.54 3.37 1.31
C ILE A 67 6.55 4.74 1.98
N VAL A 68 5.59 4.97 2.87
CA VAL A 68 5.53 6.16 3.73
C VAL A 68 6.26 5.83 5.03
N GLN A 69 7.37 6.51 5.31
CA GLN A 69 8.14 6.40 6.57
C GLN A 69 7.73 7.47 7.57
#